data_AF-A0A3D9E1E6-F1
#
_entry.id   AF-A0A3D9E1E6-F1
#
_cell.length_a   1.000
_cell.length_b   1.000
_cell.length_c   1.000
_cell.angle_alpha   90.00
_cell.angle_beta   90.00
_cell.angle_gamma   90.00
#
_symmetry.space_group_name_H-M   'P 1'
#
loop_
_entity.id
_entity.type
_entity.pdbx_description
1 polymer ?
#
loop_
_entity_poly.entity_id
_entity_poly.type
_entity_poly.pdbx_seq_one_letter_code
_entity_poly.pdbx_strand_id
1 'polypeptide(L)'
;MGGEFLGQMIVAVVMAAGGVLLIWQGWAAASGRLTRNSVAGIRTASTMASDEAWLAAHQRAKTPTVVAGALSIAAALVVLLPVPSGVFVAAVLVSALLDVVLVLWGAVVGVRAARAVVTDG
;
A
#
# COMPACT_ATOMS: atom_id res chain seq x y z
N MET A 1 10.90 -23.29 21.84
CA MET A 1 11.10 -21.84 22.06
C MET A 1 11.67 -21.12 20.83
N GLY A 2 12.64 -21.64 20.07
CA GLY A 2 13.21 -20.91 18.92
C GLY A 2 12.34 -20.79 17.65
N GLY A 3 11.52 -21.81 17.35
CA GLY A 3 10.75 -21.85 16.09
C GLY A 3 9.60 -20.84 16.00
N GLU A 4 8.86 -20.63 17.09
CA GLU A 4 7.75 -19.67 17.14
C GLU A 4 8.26 -18.24 17.02
N PHE A 5 9.36 -17.92 17.69
CA PHE A 5 10.00 -16.62 17.62
C PHE A 5 10.55 -16.33 16.22
N LEU A 6 11.19 -17.32 15.56
CA LEU A 6 11.62 -17.20 14.18
C LEU A 6 10.43 -16.90 13.24
N GLY A 7 9.30 -17.59 13.45
CA GLY A 7 8.06 -17.34 12.69
C GLY A 7 7.54 -15.90 12.86
N GLN A 8 7.48 -15.41 14.11
CA GLN A 8 7.09 -14.03 14.41
C GLN A 8 8.03 -13.02 13.74
N MET A 9 9.34 -13.25 13.78
CA MET A 9 10.32 -12.39 13.12
C MET A 9 10.12 -12.34 11.61
N ILE A 10 9.88 -13.49 10.97
CA ILE A 10 9.63 -13.55 9.51
C ILE A 10 8.37 -12.75 9.16
N VAL A 11 7.27 -12.95 9.89
CA VAL A 11 6.02 -12.24 9.65
C VAL A 11 6.20 -10.73 9.84
N ALA A 12 6.86 -10.31 10.93
CA ALA A 12 7.14 -8.90 11.19
C ALA A 12 8.00 -8.27 10.09
N VAL A 13 9.05 -8.95 9.63
CA VAL A 13 9.91 -8.46 8.54
C VAL A 13 9.12 -8.31 7.24
N VAL A 14 8.28 -9.28 6.88
CA VAL A 14 7.46 -9.22 5.67
C VAL A 14 6.46 -8.06 5.72
N MET A 15 5.76 -7.88 6.84
CA MET A 15 4.81 -6.79 7.04
C MET A 15 5.50 -5.41 7.02
N ALA A 16 6.64 -5.29 7.70
CA ALA A 16 7.41 -4.05 7.71
C ALA A 16 7.96 -3.72 6.32
N ALA A 17 8.53 -4.70 5.61
CA ALA A 17 9.04 -4.51 4.25
C ALA A 17 7.92 -4.13 3.28
N GLY A 18 6.77 -4.82 3.34
CA GLY A 18 5.59 -4.47 2.56
C GLY A 18 5.10 -3.05 2.84
N GLY A 19 5.07 -2.65 4.12
CA GLY A 19 4.67 -1.31 4.50
C GLY A 19 5.63 -0.21 4.02
N VAL A 20 6.94 -0.46 4.12
CA VAL A 20 7.98 0.43 3.55
C VAL A 20 7.82 0.56 2.04
N LEU A 21 7.56 -0.55 1.33
CA LEU A 21 7.34 -0.54 -0.11
C LEU A 21 6.09 0.26 -0.48
N LEU A 22 4.97 0.10 0.23
CA LEU A 22 3.74 0.88 0.01
C LEU A 22 3.99 2.38 0.19
N ILE A 23 4.66 2.77 1.29
CA ILE A 23 5.01 4.18 1.55
C ILE A 23 5.88 4.71 0.41
N TRP A 24 6.96 4.00 0.06
CA TRP A 24 7.86 4.41 -1.00
C TRP A 24 7.13 4.55 -2.34
N GLN A 25 6.31 3.58 -2.73
CA GLN A 25 5.53 3.63 -3.97
C GLN A 25 4.56 4.81 -4.00
N GLY A 26 3.83 5.05 -2.90
CA GLY A 26 2.91 6.18 -2.79
C GLY A 26 3.61 7.52 -3.01
N TRP A 27 4.78 7.71 -2.40
CA TRP A 27 5.58 8.93 -2.58
C TRP A 27 6.25 9.02 -3.95
N ALA A 28 6.85 7.93 -4.43
CA ALA A 28 7.56 7.90 -5.71
C ALA A 28 6.62 8.16 -6.88
N ALA A 29 5.41 7.57 -6.87
CA ALA A 29 4.42 7.78 -7.92
C ALA A 29 3.79 9.17 -7.86
N ALA A 30 3.45 9.66 -6.67
CA ALA A 30 2.86 11.00 -6.52
C ALA A 30 3.84 12.15 -6.81
N SER A 31 5.16 11.90 -6.72
CA SER A 31 6.22 12.86 -7.09
C SER A 31 6.67 12.75 -8.54
N GLY A 32 6.09 11.83 -9.33
CA GLY A 32 6.47 11.60 -10.72
C GLY A 32 7.78 10.82 -10.90
N ARG A 33 8.47 10.42 -9.82
CA ARG A 33 9.67 9.57 -9.88
C ARG A 33 9.37 8.17 -10.41
N LEU A 34 8.23 7.61 -10.04
CA LEU A 34 7.71 6.38 -10.63
C LEU A 34 6.85 6.77 -11.82
N THR A 35 7.44 6.74 -13.00
CA THR A 35 6.76 7.02 -14.29
C THR A 35 5.86 5.86 -14.69
N ARG A 36 5.02 6.06 -15.72
CA ARG A 36 4.19 5.00 -16.29
C ARG A 36 5.03 3.78 -16.64
N ASN A 37 4.61 2.62 -16.12
CA ASN A 37 5.31 1.37 -16.33
C ASN A 37 4.34 0.18 -16.18
N SER A 38 4.80 -1.00 -16.57
CA SER A 38 4.00 -2.24 -16.54
C SER A 38 4.16 -3.05 -15.25
N VAL A 39 4.90 -2.59 -14.25
CA VAL A 39 5.29 -3.37 -13.05
C VAL A 39 4.57 -2.89 -11.79
N ALA A 40 4.55 -1.58 -11.53
CA ALA A 40 4.18 -0.98 -10.25
C ALA A 40 3.24 0.22 -10.43
N GLY A 41 2.30 0.39 -9.49
CA GLY A 41 1.30 1.47 -9.51
C GLY A 41 -0.09 1.00 -9.95
N ILE A 42 -1.03 1.96 -10.05
CA ILE A 42 -2.40 1.74 -10.51
C ILE A 42 -2.37 1.69 -12.05
N ARG A 43 -2.59 0.50 -12.62
CA ARG A 43 -2.43 0.22 -14.06
C ARG A 43 -3.77 -0.11 -14.70
N THR A 44 -4.63 0.91 -14.84
CA THR A 44 -5.87 0.81 -15.62
C THR A 44 -5.73 1.54 -16.94
N ALA A 45 -6.65 1.30 -17.88
CA ALA A 45 -6.63 2.01 -19.17
C ALA A 45 -6.60 3.53 -19.00
N SER A 46 -7.32 4.09 -18.02
CA SER A 46 -7.35 5.54 -17.78
C SER A 46 -6.07 6.06 -17.14
N THR A 47 -5.47 5.35 -16.18
CA THR A 47 -4.21 5.81 -15.55
C THR A 47 -3.01 5.67 -16.49
N MET A 48 -3.08 4.75 -17.45
CA MET A 48 -2.04 4.53 -18.45
C MET A 48 -2.18 5.42 -19.70
N ALA A 49 -3.22 6.26 -19.80
CA ALA A 49 -3.52 7.06 -20.99
C ALA A 49 -2.48 8.16 -21.26
N SER A 50 -2.09 8.93 -20.23
CA SER A 50 -1.07 9.99 -20.32
C SER A 50 -0.25 10.08 -19.03
N ASP A 51 0.87 10.80 -19.05
CA ASP A 51 1.72 10.96 -17.85
C ASP A 51 1.03 11.86 -16.83
N GLU A 52 0.23 12.81 -17.32
CA GLU A 52 -0.65 13.66 -16.54
C GLU A 52 -1.72 12.82 -15.84
N ALA A 53 -2.38 11.89 -16.54
CA ALA A 53 -3.38 10.99 -15.97
C ALA A 53 -2.76 10.05 -14.92
N TRP A 54 -1.56 9.54 -15.19
CA TRP A 54 -0.79 8.74 -14.23
C TRP A 54 -0.47 9.54 -12.96
N LEU A 55 0.08 10.73 -13.11
CA LEU A 55 0.46 11.58 -11.99
C LEU A 55 -0.75 11.99 -11.16
N ALA A 56 -1.85 12.41 -11.81
CA ALA A 56 -3.09 12.78 -11.13
C ALA A 56 -3.67 11.62 -10.31
N ALA A 57 -3.67 10.40 -10.87
CA ALA A 57 -4.13 9.22 -10.15
C ALA A 57 -3.29 8.95 -8.90
N HIS A 58 -1.97 8.95 -9.03
CA HIS A 58 -1.07 8.60 -7.93
C HIS A 58 -0.96 9.69 -6.88
N GLN A 59 -1.12 10.96 -7.24
CA GLN A 59 -1.25 12.06 -6.27
C GLN A 59 -2.49 11.88 -5.39
N ARG A 60 -3.64 11.51 -5.98
CA ARG A 60 -4.86 11.23 -5.20
C ARG A 60 -4.79 9.94 -4.40
N ALA A 61 -4.11 8.91 -4.92
CA ALA A 61 -3.93 7.64 -4.23
C ALA A 61 -2.83 7.67 -3.15
N LYS A 62 -2.01 8.73 -3.09
CA LYS A 62 -0.85 8.81 -2.18
C LYS A 62 -1.21 8.54 -0.73
N THR A 63 -2.12 9.34 -0.19
CA THR A 63 -2.49 9.28 1.23
C THR A 63 -2.97 7.89 1.65
N PRO A 64 -3.97 7.28 0.99
CA PRO A 64 -4.40 5.94 1.39
C PRO A 64 -3.29 4.88 1.29
N THR A 65 -2.46 4.92 0.25
CA THR A 65 -1.34 3.97 0.11
C THR A 65 -0.29 4.13 1.21
N VAL A 66 0.05 5.37 1.57
CA VAL A 66 0.99 5.65 2.67
C VAL A 66 0.42 5.24 4.01
N VAL A 67 -0.88 5.47 4.25
CA VAL A 67 -1.55 5.05 5.49
C VAL A 67 -1.58 3.53 5.60
N ALA A 68 -1.88 2.80 4.52
CA ALA A 68 -1.79 1.34 4.49
C ALA A 68 -0.37 0.88 4.90
N GLY A 69 0.66 1.44 4.26
CA GLY A 69 2.03 1.07 4.61
C GLY A 69 2.41 1.37 6.07
N ALA A 70 1.93 2.49 6.63
CA ALA A 70 2.15 2.81 8.04
C ALA A 70 1.44 1.83 9.00
N LEU A 71 0.21 1.42 8.67
CA LEU A 71 -0.53 0.42 9.44
C LEU A 71 0.14 -0.95 9.41
N SER A 72 0.62 -1.37 8.23
CA SER A 72 1.40 -2.62 8.09
C SER A 72 2.66 -2.62 8.96
N ILE A 73 3.39 -1.51 9.02
CA ILE A 73 4.56 -1.37 9.91
C ILE A 73 4.14 -1.39 11.38
N ALA A 74 3.06 -0.70 11.76
CA ALA A 74 2.57 -0.71 13.14
C ALA A 74 2.15 -2.13 13.58
N ALA A 75 1.46 -2.87 12.73
CA ALA A 75 1.06 -4.25 12.99
C ALA A 75 2.27 -5.20 13.07
N ALA A 76 3.33 -4.95 12.29
CA ALA A 76 4.59 -5.68 12.43
C ALA A 76 5.21 -5.54 13.83
N LEU A 77 5.13 -4.36 14.44
CA LEU A 77 5.61 -4.14 15.81
C LEU A 77 4.76 -4.87 16.85
N VAL A 78 3.44 -4.90 16.67
CA VAL A 78 2.51 -5.63 17.54
C VAL A 78 2.80 -7.13 17.53
N VAL A 79 3.11 -7.69 16.35
CA VAL A 79 3.44 -9.11 16.15
C VAL A 79 4.69 -9.56 16.93
N LEU A 80 5.61 -8.64 17.26
CA LEU A 80 6.82 -8.94 18.03
C LEU A 80 6.59 -8.93 19.56
N LEU A 81 5.41 -8.51 20.02
CA LEU A 81 5.09 -8.50 21.44
C LEU A 81 4.75 -9.92 21.94
N PRO A 82 5.01 -10.23 23.22
CA PRO A 82 4.64 -11.51 23.82
C PRO A 82 3.13 -11.56 24.10
N VAL A 83 2.33 -11.65 23.03
CA VAL A 83 0.85 -11.68 23.08
C VAL A 83 0.30 -13.07 22.82
N PRO A 84 -0.94 -13.37 23.27
CA PRO A 84 -1.61 -14.62 22.92
C PRO A 84 -1.75 -14.81 21.41
N SER A 85 -1.72 -16.06 20.94
CA SER A 85 -1.80 -16.40 19.51
C SER A 85 -3.02 -15.81 18.80
N GLY A 86 -4.17 -15.74 19.48
CA GLY A 86 -5.37 -15.09 18.93
C GLY A 86 -5.18 -13.60 18.63
N VAL A 87 -4.43 -12.87 19.48
CA VAL A 87 -4.11 -11.45 19.27
C VAL A 87 -3.12 -11.29 18.12
N PHE A 88 -2.11 -12.16 18.03
CA PHE A 88 -1.18 -12.21 16.90
C PHE A 88 -1.93 -12.41 15.57
N VAL A 89 -2.81 -13.41 15.49
CA VAL A 89 -3.57 -13.71 14.26
C VAL A 89 -4.51 -12.54 13.91
N ALA A 90 -5.20 -11.98 14.91
CA ALA A 90 -6.07 -10.84 14.70
C ALA A 90 -5.30 -9.61 14.17
N ALA A 91 -4.12 -9.31 14.72
CA ALA A 91 -3.30 -8.18 14.27
C ALA A 91 -2.90 -8.32 12.79
N VAL A 92 -2.47 -9.51 12.38
CA VAL A 92 -2.09 -9.79 10.98
C VAL A 92 -3.31 -9.65 10.05
N LEU A 93 -4.44 -10.29 10.38
CA LEU A 93 -5.63 -10.29 9.53
C LEU A 93 -6.28 -8.90 9.43
N VAL A 94 -6.37 -8.16 10.53
CA VAL A 94 -6.92 -6.81 10.55
C VAL A 94 -6.03 -5.87 9.74
N SER A 95 -4.70 -5.94 9.90
CA SER A 95 -3.77 -5.16 9.08
C SER A 95 -3.95 -5.46 7.59
N ALA A 96 -3.95 -6.74 7.21
CA ALA A 96 -4.11 -7.14 5.82
C ALA A 96 -5.44 -6.66 5.22
N LEU A 97 -6.53 -6.73 5.97
CA LEU A 97 -7.83 -6.21 5.54
C LEU A 97 -7.80 -4.70 5.35
N LEU A 98 -7.22 -3.95 6.30
CA LEU A 98 -7.10 -2.50 6.20
C LEU A 98 -6.24 -2.09 5.01
N ASP A 99 -5.14 -2.78 4.76
CA ASP A 99 -4.26 -2.53 3.62
C ASP A 99 -5.00 -2.74 2.30
N VAL A 100 -5.75 -3.84 2.17
CA VAL A 100 -6.58 -4.11 0.99
C VAL A 100 -7.62 -3.01 0.80
N VAL A 101 -8.37 -2.66 1.84
CA VAL A 101 -9.41 -1.63 1.77
C VAL A 101 -8.81 -0.28 1.35
N LEU A 102 -7.70 0.13 1.97
CA LEU A 102 -7.06 1.40 1.67
C LEU A 102 -6.45 1.44 0.27
N VAL A 103 -5.77 0.38 -0.17
CA VAL A 103 -5.20 0.30 -1.53
C VAL A 103 -6.29 0.28 -2.59
N LEU A 104 -7.38 -0.47 -2.38
CA LEU A 104 -8.53 -0.45 -3.30
C LEU A 104 -9.21 0.91 -3.33
N TRP A 105 -9.39 1.56 -2.18
CA TRP A 105 -9.93 2.90 -2.12
C TRP A 105 -9.02 3.91 -2.83
N GLY A 106 -7.71 3.84 -2.60
CA GLY A 106 -6.68 4.60 -3.31
C GLY A 106 -6.76 4.40 -4.83
N ALA A 107 -6.93 3.16 -5.28
CA ALA A 107 -7.13 2.85 -6.69
C ALA A 107 -8.42 3.47 -7.25
N VAL A 108 -9.54 3.39 -6.53
CA VAL A 108 -10.82 4.00 -6.95
C VAL A 108 -10.69 5.52 -7.09
N VAL A 109 -10.15 6.21 -6.09
CA VAL A 109 -10.00 7.67 -6.15
C VAL A 109 -8.96 8.10 -7.18
N GLY A 110 -7.90 7.32 -7.36
CA GLY A 110 -6.89 7.54 -8.39
C GLY A 110 -7.44 7.37 -9.81
N VAL A 111 -8.21 6.30 -10.06
CA VAL A 111 -8.85 6.07 -11.35
C VAL A 111 -9.85 7.17 -11.70
N ARG A 112 -10.61 7.66 -10.71
CA ARG A 112 -11.52 8.81 -10.91
C ARG A 112 -10.75 10.07 -11.32
N ALA A 113 -9.61 10.34 -10.68
CA ALA A 113 -8.75 11.48 -11.02
C ALA A 113 -8.15 11.37 -12.42
N ALA A 114 -7.65 10.19 -12.81
CA ALA A 114 -7.15 9.96 -14.17
C ALA A 114 -8.25 10.14 -15.22
N ARG A 115 -9.47 9.67 -14.96
CA ARG A 115 -10.60 9.83 -15.90
C ARG A 115 -10.94 11.29 -16.13
N ALA A 116 -10.92 12.12 -15.09
CA ALA A 116 -11.15 13.56 -15.24
C ALA A 116 -10.11 14.21 -16.18
N VAL A 117 -8.83 13.83 -16.04
CA VAL A 117 -7.78 14.31 -16.96
C VAL A 117 -8.03 13.88 -18.40
N VAL A 118 -8.48 12.63 -18.61
CA VAL A 118 -8.76 12.10 -19.96
C VAL A 118 -9.99 12.76 -20.61
N THR A 119 -10.98 13.18 -19.82
CA THR A 119 -12.18 13.85 -20.37
C THR A 119 -11.98 15.33 -20.67
N ASP A 120 -11.01 15.97 -19.99
CA ASP A 120 -10.78 17.42 -20.07
C ASP A 120 -9.70 17.80 -21.10
N GLY A 121 -8.97 16.83 -21.66
CA GLY A 121 -7.92 17.02 -22.68
C GLY A 121 -8.31 16.48 -24.04
#